data_AF-A0A9E5NFV5-F1
#
_entry.id   AF-A0A9E5NFV5-F1
#
_cell.length_a   1.000
_cell.length_b   1.000
_cell.length_c   1.000
_cell.angle_alpha   90.00
_cell.angle_beta   90.00
_cell.angle_gamma   90.00
#
_symmetry.space_group_name_H-M   'P 1'
#
loop_
_entity.id
_entity.type
_entity.pdbx_description
1 polymer ?
#
loop_
_entity_poly.entity_id
_entity_poly.type
_entity_poly.pdbx_seq_one_letter_code
_entity_poly.pdbx_strand_id
1 'polypeptide(L)' 'RMGEKLASNILAAIENSKSPTLARLIYGLGIRHAGEHVAQVLADHFGSLERIQDASEEELSV' A
#
# COMPACT_ATOMS: atom_id res chain seq x y z
N ARG A 1 23.14 24.86 6.65
CA ARG A 1 23.18 23.51 7.25
C ARG A 1 22.26 22.60 6.44
N MET A 2 22.78 21.63 5.69
CA MET A 2 21.97 20.70 4.88
C MET A 2 21.34 19.57 5.70
N GLY A 3 21.99 19.13 6.80
CA GLY A 3 21.51 18.02 7.62
C GLY A 3 20.15 18.26 8.28
N GLU A 4 19.94 19.43 8.89
CA GLU A 4 18.66 19.80 9.50
C GLU A 4 17.52 19.84 8.46
N LYS A 5 17.78 20.45 7.29
CA LYS A 5 16.81 20.50 6.19
C LYS A 5 16.47 19.10 5.66
N LEU A 6 17.47 18.24 5.50
CA LEU A 6 17.27 16.86 5.03
C LEU A 6 16.45 16.04 6.04
N ALA A 7 16.74 16.16 7.33
CA ALA A 7 15.99 15.50 8.38
C ALA A 7 14.51 15.94 8.39
N SER A 8 14.23 17.24 8.30
CA SER A 8 12.87 17.76 8.20
C SER A 8 12.13 17.23 6.96
N ASN A 9 12.82 17.14 5.81
CA ASN A 9 12.22 16.61 4.58
C ASN A 9 11.83 15.13 4.72
N ILE A 10 12.68 14.31 5.36
CA ILE A 10 12.40 12.88 5.58
C ILE A 10 11.21 12.72 6.53
N LEU A 11 11.17 13.46 7.64
CA LEU A 11 10.05 13.41 8.57
C LEU A 11 8.73 13.81 7.90
N ALA A 12 8.75 14.87 7.09
CA ALA A 12 7.58 15.30 6.32
C ALA A 12 7.14 14.23 5.30
N ALA A 13 8.09 13.58 4.63
CA ALA A 13 7.78 12.51 3.68
C ALA A 13 7.16 11.29 4.37
N ILE A 14 7.66 10.91 5.55
CA ILE A 14 7.07 9.84 6.36
C ILE A 14 5.65 10.20 6.77
N GLU A 15 5.41 11.41 7.27
CA GLU A 15 4.07 11.87 7.64
C GLU A 15 3.10 11.80 6.45
N ASN A 16 3.52 12.31 5.30
CA ASN A 16 2.72 12.29 4.06
C ASN A 16 2.45 10.86 3.55
N SER A 17 3.29 9.89 3.89
CA SER A 17 3.14 8.50 3.45
C SER A 17 2.08 7.70 4.23
N LYS A 18 1.52 8.25 5.33
CA LYS A 18 0.56 7.54 6.20
C LYS A 18 -0.83 7.34 5.59
N SER A 19 -1.15 8.03 4.50
CA SER A 19 -2.45 7.92 3.84
C SER A 19 -2.30 7.59 2.35
N PRO A 20 -1.74 6.40 2.02
CA PRO A 20 -1.61 5.96 0.63
C PRO A 20 -2.97 5.52 0.06
N THR A 21 -3.05 5.34 -1.25
CA THR A 21 -4.16 4.59 -1.86
C THR A 21 -4.10 3.12 -1.45
N LEU A 22 -5.23 2.40 -1.51
CA LEU A 22 -5.28 0.99 -1.16
C LEU A 22 -4.29 0.14 -1.99
N ALA A 23 -4.20 0.37 -3.30
CA ALA A 23 -3.23 -0.32 -4.16
C ALA A 23 -1.78 -0.08 -3.71
N ARG A 24 -1.44 1.17 -3.35
CA ARG A 24 -0.10 1.54 -2.90
C ARG A 24 0.21 0.94 -1.52
N LEU A 25 -0.79 0.83 -0.65
CA LEU A 25 -0.68 0.13 0.63
C LEU A 25 -0.38 -1.35 0.42
N ILE A 26 -1.19 -2.05 -0.39
CA ILE A 26 -1.03 -3.49 -0.69
C ILE A 26 0.35 -3.76 -1.28
N TYR A 27 0.78 -2.96 -2.26
CA TYR A 27 2.11 -3.08 -2.86
C TYR A 27 3.23 -2.84 -1.83
N GLY A 28 3.07 -1.85 -0.96
CA GLY A 28 4.04 -1.52 0.09
C GLY A 28 4.21 -2.60 1.16
N LEU A 29 3.24 -3.51 1.33
CA LEU A 29 3.33 -4.63 2.27
C LEU A 29 4.32 -5.72 1.81
N GLY A 30 4.73 -5.73 0.54
CA GLY A 30 5.69 -6.70 0.02
C GLY A 30 5.17 -8.15 -0.03
N ILE A 31 3.87 -8.31 -0.27
CA ILE A 31 3.22 -9.62 -0.40
C ILE A 31 3.81 -10.37 -1.60
N ARG A 32 4.18 -11.64 -1.40
CA ARG A 32 4.78 -12.47 -2.45
C ARG A 32 3.82 -12.58 -3.63
N HIS A 33 4.33 -12.34 -4.84
CA HIS A 33 3.58 -12.35 -6.11
C HIS A 33 2.54 -11.21 -6.29
N ALA A 34 2.30 -10.37 -5.27
CA ALA A 34 1.42 -9.21 -5.39
C ALA A 34 2.22 -7.96 -5.84
N GLY A 35 2.61 -7.94 -7.12
CA GLY A 35 3.23 -6.77 -7.73
C GLY A 35 2.25 -5.59 -7.87
N GLU A 36 2.72 -4.46 -8.43
CA GLU A 36 1.91 -3.24 -8.60
C GLU A 36 0.58 -3.48 -9.32
N HIS A 37 0.60 -4.31 -10.38
CA HIS A 37 -0.61 -4.66 -11.12
C HIS A 37 -1.61 -5.46 -10.27
N VAL A 38 -1.15 -6.50 -9.56
CA VAL A 38 -2.01 -7.33 -8.70
C VAL A 38 -2.57 -6.50 -7.55
N ALA A 39 -1.75 -5.63 -6.96
CA ALA A 39 -2.18 -4.71 -5.91
C ALA A 39 -3.30 -3.75 -6.39
N GLN A 40 -3.21 -3.29 -7.64
CA GLN A 40 -4.26 -2.47 -8.25
C GLN A 40 -5.55 -3.28 -8.47
N VAL A 41 -5.45 -4.49 -9.01
CA VAL A 41 -6.61 -5.37 -9.22
C VAL A 41 -7.31 -5.69 -7.89
N LEU A 42 -6.56 -6.03 -6.86
CA LEU A 42 -7.11 -6.29 -5.52
C LEU A 42 -7.79 -5.04 -4.93
N ALA A 43 -7.18 -3.87 -5.09
CA ALA A 43 -7.77 -2.62 -4.63
C ALA A 43 -9.09 -2.30 -5.34
N ASP A 44 -9.13 -2.48 -6.67
CA ASP A 44 -10.31 -2.21 -7.50
C ASP A 44 -11.43 -3.20 -7.22
N HIS A 45 -11.11 -4.47 -6.96
CA HIS A 45 -12.08 -5.53 -6.69
C HIS A 45 -12.67 -5.44 -5.27
N PHE A 46 -11.82 -5.31 -4.26
CA PHE A 46 -12.24 -5.40 -2.86
C PHE A 46 -12.56 -4.05 -2.23
N GLY A 47 -11.95 -2.96 -2.68
CA GLY A 47 -12.24 -1.59 -2.22
C GLY A 47 -11.80 -1.24 -0.79
N SER A 48 -11.46 -2.22 0.06
CA SER A 48 -10.90 -1.99 1.40
C SER A 48 -9.94 -3.11 1.81
N LEU A 49 -9.04 -2.83 2.77
CA LEU A 49 -8.09 -3.82 3.28
C LEU A 49 -8.81 -4.92 4.07
N GLU A 50 -9.85 -4.56 4.83
CA GLU A 50 -10.65 -5.48 5.63
C GLU A 50 -11.32 -6.52 4.74
N ARG A 51 -11.89 -6.09 3.61
CA ARG A 51 -12.51 -7.01 2.64
C ARG A 51 -11.51 -7.98 2.01
N ILE A 52 -10.25 -7.58 1.86
CA ILE A 52 -9.17 -8.46 1.38
C ILE A 52 -8.78 -9.46 2.48
N GLN A 53 -8.76 -9.03 3.74
CA GLN A 53 -8.42 -9.89 4.88
C GLN A 53 -9.49 -10.97 5.13
N ASP A 54 -10.76 -10.64 4.88
CA ASP A 54 -11.90 -11.54 5.05
C ASP A 54 -12.19 -12.41 3.81
N ALA A 55 -11.49 -12.16 2.69
CA ALA A 55 -11.70 -12.88 1.44
C ALA A 55 -11.25 -14.35 1.52
N SER A 56 -12.03 -15.23 0.91
CA SER A 56 -11.68 -16.64 0.71
C SER A 56 -10.58 -16.81 -0.34
N GLU A 57 -9.95 -18.00 -0.36
CA GLU A 57 -8.96 -18.34 -1.39
C GLU A 57 -9.57 -18.30 -2.80
N GLU A 58 -10.84 -18.71 -2.97
CA GLU A 58 -11.53 -18.60 -4.24
C GLU A 58 -11.72 -17.13 -4.68
N GLU A 59 -12.08 -16.24 -3.75
CA GLU A 59 -12.23 -14.80 -4.03
C GLU A 59 -10.89 -14.12 -4.35
N LEU A 60 -9.77 -14.63 -3.82
CA LEU A 60 -8.42 -14.11 -4.10
C LEU A 60 -7.83 -14.65 -5.40
N SER A 61 -8.46 -15.64 -6.04
CA SER A 61 -8.00 -16.24 -7.30
C SER A 61 -8.31 -15.39 -8.56
N VAL A 62 -8.75 -14.14 -8.36
CA VAL A 62 -9.04 -13.14 -9.41
C VAL A 62 -7.92 -12.94 -10.42
#